data_AF-A0A2M6UJZ9-F1
#
_entry.id   AF-A0A2M6UJZ9-F1
#
_cell.length_a   1.000
_cell.length_b   1.000
_cell.length_c   1.000
_cell.angle_alpha   90.00
_cell.angle_beta   90.00
_cell.angle_gamma   90.00
#
_symmetry.space_group_name_H-M   'P 1'
#
loop_
_entity.id
_entity.type
_entity.pdbx_description
1 polymer ?
#
loop_
_entity_poly.entity_id
_entity_poly.type
_entity_poly.pdbx_seq_one_letter_code
_entity_poly.pdbx_strand_id
1 'polypeptide(L)'
;MLAFGLAPAGTALGAAAELGVRHRIDVMVSAEPDAPILSRLKGSKGELSFTVRLSANSKESKFFGMLRPSFPDIVIPDGAGRPLVQQTKLWEEEVCHQRRGLPKVTVTQLGGHFGEGDGRIEISAINRHIGVLVPPDELTPGIKLDQGSDSFGLFYAFRAQTRNSRLNVDLKIYPIDCFL
;
A
#
# COMPACT_ATOMS: atom_id res chain seq x y z
N MET A 1 -23.25 60.67 37.29
CA MET A 1 -23.40 59.19 37.25
C MET A 1 -22.75 58.70 35.97
N LEU A 2 -21.52 58.19 36.05
CA LEU A 2 -20.78 57.63 34.92
C LEU A 2 -21.11 56.12 34.85
N ALA A 3 -21.86 55.72 33.82
CA ALA A 3 -22.11 54.31 33.53
C ALA A 3 -21.02 53.80 32.59
N PHE A 4 -20.02 53.12 33.14
CA PHE A 4 -19.08 52.31 32.37
C PHE A 4 -19.75 50.99 32.01
N GLY A 5 -20.27 50.89 30.78
CA GLY A 5 -20.68 49.62 30.20
C GLY A 5 -19.44 48.82 29.80
N LEU A 6 -19.04 47.87 30.65
CA LEU A 6 -18.03 46.86 30.33
C LEU A 6 -18.61 45.92 29.28
N ALA A 7 -18.11 45.99 28.04
CA ALA A 7 -18.32 44.96 27.04
C ALA A 7 -17.62 43.67 27.48
N PRO A 8 -18.24 42.48 27.36
CA PRO A 8 -17.51 41.25 27.54
C PRO A 8 -16.64 41.03 26.30
N ALA A 9 -15.36 41.32 26.43
CA ALA A 9 -14.32 40.76 25.58
C ALA A 9 -14.18 39.27 25.90
N GLY A 10 -15.16 38.48 25.47
CA GLY A 10 -15.11 37.02 25.48
C GLY A 10 -14.43 36.56 24.20
N THR A 11 -13.09 36.61 24.16
CA THR A 11 -12.33 35.80 23.21
C THR A 11 -12.66 34.33 23.50
N ALA A 12 -13.57 33.75 22.71
CA ALA A 12 -13.61 32.32 22.51
C ALA A 12 -12.31 31.96 21.77
N LEU A 13 -11.24 31.76 22.54
CA LEU A 13 -10.07 31.02 22.10
C LEU A 13 -10.60 29.64 21.73
N GLY A 14 -10.76 29.40 20.43
CA GLY A 14 -11.12 28.10 19.89
C GLY A 14 -10.24 27.05 20.55
N ALA A 15 -10.86 26.01 21.10
CA ALA A 15 -10.14 24.86 21.62
C ALA A 15 -9.05 24.49 20.61
N ALA A 16 -7.80 24.38 21.07
CA ALA A 16 -6.70 23.93 20.22
C ALA A 16 -7.15 22.61 19.59
N ALA A 17 -7.45 22.63 18.29
CA ALA A 17 -7.94 21.45 17.61
C ALA A 17 -6.89 20.35 17.81
N GLU A 18 -7.27 19.24 18.45
CA GLU A 18 -6.36 18.15 18.69
C GLU A 18 -5.86 17.63 17.33
N LEU A 19 -4.53 17.68 17.11
CA LEU A 19 -3.92 17.16 15.90
C LEU A 19 -4.08 15.64 15.87
N GLY A 20 -4.83 15.16 14.89
CA GLY A 20 -5.01 13.75 14.59
C GLY A 20 -4.19 13.31 13.37
N VAL A 21 -4.45 12.08 12.95
CA VAL A 21 -3.87 11.49 11.75
C VAL A 21 -4.92 10.69 10.99
N ARG A 22 -4.79 10.66 9.68
CA ARG A 22 -5.47 9.71 8.80
C ARG A 22 -4.43 9.06 7.90
N HIS A 23 -4.56 7.78 7.62
CA HIS A 23 -3.60 7.04 6.81
C HIS A 23 -4.07 6.89 5.37
N ARG A 24 -3.13 7.00 4.44
CA ARG A 24 -3.31 6.58 3.05
C ARG A 24 -2.32 5.46 2.74
N ILE A 25 -2.77 4.49 1.95
CA ILE A 25 -1.95 3.36 1.51
C ILE A 25 -1.92 3.37 -0.01
N ASP A 26 -0.72 3.48 -0.57
CA ASP A 26 -0.48 3.28 -2.00
C ASP A 26 0.30 1.99 -2.22
N VAL A 27 0.18 1.44 -3.43
CA VAL A 27 0.94 0.27 -3.87
C VAL A 27 1.72 0.58 -5.14
N MET A 28 2.87 -0.07 -5.27
CA MET A 28 3.65 -0.13 -6.49
C MET A 28 4.07 -1.58 -6.71
N VAL A 29 4.07 -2.06 -7.95
CA VAL A 29 4.60 -3.38 -8.28
C VAL A 29 5.81 -3.22 -9.18
N SER A 30 6.91 -3.88 -8.85
CA SER A 30 8.13 -3.90 -9.66
C SER A 30 8.64 -5.33 -9.84
N ALA A 31 9.52 -5.52 -10.82
CA ALA A 31 10.21 -6.77 -11.06
C ALA A 31 11.71 -6.58 -10.79
N GLU A 32 12.34 -7.54 -10.14
CA GLU A 32 13.79 -7.57 -9.99
C GLU A 32 14.46 -7.70 -11.38
N PRO A 33 15.72 -7.24 -11.55
CA PRO A 33 16.41 -7.30 -12.84
C PRO A 33 16.52 -8.70 -13.45
N ASP A 34 16.53 -9.73 -12.60
CA ASP A 34 16.61 -11.14 -12.98
C ASP A 34 15.23 -11.82 -13.11
N ALA A 35 14.14 -11.07 -13.04
CA ALA A 35 12.79 -11.61 -13.15
C ALA A 35 12.54 -12.27 -14.53
N PRO A 36 11.97 -13.49 -14.57
CA PRO A 36 11.74 -14.21 -15.84
C PRO A 36 10.96 -13.39 -16.87
N ILE A 37 9.98 -12.61 -16.43
CA ILE A 37 9.14 -11.76 -17.29
C ILE A 37 9.93 -10.68 -18.03
N LEU A 38 10.99 -10.12 -17.41
CA LEU A 38 11.82 -9.09 -18.05
C LEU A 38 12.75 -9.67 -19.11
N SER A 39 13.11 -10.94 -19.00
CA SER A 39 13.98 -11.61 -19.98
C SER A 39 13.24 -12.13 -21.20
N ARG A 40 11.97 -12.54 -21.05
CA ARG A 40 11.22 -13.28 -22.08
C ARG A 40 10.06 -12.51 -22.69
N LEU A 41 9.49 -11.56 -21.96
CA LEU A 41 8.17 -10.99 -22.26
C LEU A 41 8.18 -9.46 -22.34
N LYS A 42 9.31 -8.84 -22.70
CA LYS A 42 9.39 -7.38 -22.89
C LYS A 42 8.33 -6.90 -23.89
N GLY A 43 7.62 -5.83 -23.55
CA GLY A 43 6.54 -5.28 -24.35
C GLY A 43 5.26 -6.12 -24.39
N SER A 44 5.27 -7.34 -23.84
CA SER A 44 4.05 -8.15 -23.70
C SER A 44 3.13 -7.57 -22.64
N LYS A 45 1.84 -7.89 -22.77
CA LYS A 45 0.82 -7.52 -21.80
C LYS A 45 0.61 -8.61 -20.75
N GLY A 46 -0.03 -8.24 -19.65
CA GLY A 46 -0.46 -9.15 -18.62
C GLY A 46 -1.39 -8.48 -17.62
N GLU A 47 -1.72 -9.21 -16.58
CA GLU A 47 -2.52 -8.72 -15.47
C GLU A 47 -1.96 -9.24 -14.15
N LEU A 48 -2.17 -8.47 -13.08
CA LEU A 48 -1.87 -8.88 -11.72
C LEU A 48 -3.04 -8.56 -10.81
N SER A 49 -3.34 -9.48 -9.91
CA SER A 49 -4.24 -9.26 -8.78
C SER A 49 -3.59 -9.75 -7.51
N PHE A 50 -3.88 -9.11 -6.39
CA PHE A 50 -3.35 -9.56 -5.11
C PHE A 50 -4.32 -9.27 -3.99
N THR A 51 -4.11 -9.95 -2.87
CA THR A 51 -4.91 -9.76 -1.66
C THR A 51 -4.06 -9.08 -0.60
N VAL A 52 -4.57 -7.97 -0.04
CA VAL A 52 -3.95 -7.22 1.04
C VAL A 52 -4.83 -7.29 2.27
N ARG A 53 -4.34 -7.92 3.34
CA ARG A 53 -4.96 -7.86 4.66
C ARG A 53 -4.61 -6.53 5.32
N LEU A 54 -5.64 -5.77 5.67
CA LEU A 54 -5.51 -4.47 6.34
C LEU A 54 -6.22 -4.50 7.69
N SER A 55 -5.53 -4.02 8.72
CA SER A 55 -6.08 -3.72 10.03
C SER A 55 -5.65 -2.32 10.46
N ALA A 56 -6.57 -1.37 10.35
CA ALA A 56 -6.45 -0.04 10.91
C ALA A 56 -7.38 0.04 12.13
N ASN A 57 -6.81 0.19 13.31
CA ASN A 57 -7.57 0.17 14.55
C ASN A 57 -7.24 1.43 15.36
N SER A 58 -8.18 2.37 15.35
CA SER A 58 -8.23 3.51 16.25
C SER A 58 -9.57 3.53 16.98
N LYS A 59 -9.77 4.52 17.86
CA LYS A 59 -11.04 4.66 18.58
C LYS A 59 -12.12 5.17 17.63
N GLU A 60 -11.73 6.05 16.71
CA GLU A 60 -12.59 6.78 15.77
C GLU A 60 -12.76 6.07 14.42
N SER A 61 -11.78 5.26 13.99
CA SER A 61 -11.77 4.50 12.73
C SER A 61 -11.40 3.05 13.00
N LYS A 62 -12.23 2.11 12.55
CA LYS A 62 -11.96 0.67 12.66
C LYS A 62 -12.19 0.02 11.31
N PHE A 63 -11.10 -0.30 10.63
CA PHE A 63 -11.14 -1.13 9.44
C PHE A 63 -10.38 -2.43 9.68
N PHE A 64 -11.05 -3.54 9.43
CA PHE A 64 -10.42 -4.84 9.31
C PHE A 64 -11.00 -5.56 8.09
N GLY A 65 -10.16 -5.89 7.12
CA GLY A 65 -10.64 -6.50 5.89
C GLY A 65 -9.54 -6.92 4.94
N MET A 66 -9.98 -7.44 3.80
CA MET A 66 -9.13 -7.87 2.69
C MET A 66 -9.41 -6.96 1.49
N LEU A 67 -8.42 -6.17 1.09
CA LEU A 67 -8.43 -5.44 -0.17
C LEU A 67 -8.00 -6.39 -1.29
N ARG A 68 -8.63 -6.29 -2.47
CA ARG A 68 -8.34 -7.15 -3.62
C ARG A 68 -8.12 -6.33 -4.89
N PRO A 69 -7.06 -5.51 -4.95
CA PRO A 69 -6.75 -4.76 -6.15
C PRO A 69 -6.43 -5.70 -7.32
N SER A 70 -6.82 -5.25 -8.51
CA SER A 70 -6.52 -5.90 -9.78
C SER A 70 -6.05 -4.84 -10.77
N PHE A 71 -5.05 -5.20 -11.56
CA PHE A 71 -4.37 -4.35 -12.53
C PHE A 71 -4.36 -5.09 -13.87
N PRO A 72 -5.37 -4.86 -14.72
CA PRO A 72 -5.36 -5.38 -16.07
C PRO A 72 -4.39 -4.58 -16.96
N ASP A 73 -4.09 -5.12 -18.14
CA ASP A 73 -3.37 -4.42 -19.22
C ASP A 73 -1.97 -3.88 -18.85
N ILE A 74 -1.26 -4.55 -17.94
CA ILE A 74 0.12 -4.21 -17.59
C ILE A 74 1.02 -4.51 -18.78
N VAL A 75 1.75 -3.52 -19.28
CA VAL A 75 2.80 -3.72 -20.29
C VAL A 75 4.14 -3.89 -19.59
N ILE A 76 4.83 -4.99 -19.89
CA ILE A 76 6.17 -5.24 -19.34
C ILE A 76 7.16 -4.23 -19.93
N PRO A 77 7.88 -3.47 -19.10
CA PRO A 77 8.82 -2.45 -19.57
C PRO A 77 10.04 -3.07 -20.25
N ASP A 78 10.64 -2.31 -21.17
CA ASP A 78 11.81 -2.75 -21.95
C ASP A 78 13.08 -2.98 -21.11
N GLY A 79 13.11 -2.47 -19.87
CA GLY A 79 14.25 -2.54 -18.96
C GLY A 79 13.83 -2.64 -17.49
N ALA A 80 14.76 -3.19 -16.70
CA ALA A 80 14.63 -3.28 -15.25
C ALA A 80 14.55 -1.89 -14.59
N GLY A 81 13.95 -1.82 -13.41
CA GLY A 81 13.86 -0.59 -12.61
C GLY A 81 12.66 0.31 -12.95
N ARG A 82 11.87 -0.01 -13.98
CA ARG A 82 10.54 0.59 -14.17
C ARG A 82 9.48 -0.27 -13.46
N PRO A 83 8.53 0.34 -12.74
CA PRO A 83 7.48 -0.43 -12.10
C PRO A 83 6.52 -1.00 -13.15
N LEU A 84 6.04 -2.22 -12.90
CA LEU A 84 4.95 -2.86 -13.64
C LEU A 84 3.63 -2.15 -13.35
N VAL A 85 3.40 -1.82 -12.08
CA VAL A 85 2.25 -1.05 -11.62
C VAL A 85 2.79 0.22 -10.98
N GLN A 86 2.47 1.36 -11.59
CA GLN A 86 2.80 2.67 -11.05
C GLN A 86 2.16 2.86 -9.67
N GLN A 87 2.70 3.79 -8.89
CA GLN A 87 2.16 4.09 -7.58
C GLN A 87 0.66 4.42 -7.67
N THR A 88 -0.17 3.57 -7.06
CA THR A 88 -1.63 3.64 -7.12
C THR A 88 -2.22 3.58 -5.72
N LYS A 89 -3.20 4.43 -5.43
CA LYS A 89 -3.90 4.42 -4.14
C LYS A 89 -4.71 3.13 -3.97
N LEU A 90 -4.49 2.41 -2.87
CA LEU A 90 -5.28 1.24 -2.50
C LEU A 90 -6.39 1.58 -1.50
N TRP A 91 -6.09 2.44 -0.54
CA TRP A 91 -7.00 2.73 0.56
C TRP A 91 -6.61 4.03 1.25
N GLU A 92 -7.59 4.68 1.87
CA GLU A 92 -7.42 5.91 2.62
C GLU A 92 -8.47 5.96 3.73
N GLU A 93 -8.07 6.38 4.92
CA GLU A 93 -9.01 6.61 6.01
C GLU A 93 -9.90 7.82 5.71
N GLU A 94 -11.20 7.61 5.94
CA GLU A 94 -12.22 8.65 5.78
C GLU A 94 -12.22 9.64 6.95
N VAL A 95 -11.87 9.18 8.15
CA VAL A 95 -12.00 9.94 9.40
C VAL A 95 -10.64 10.17 10.04
N CYS A 96 -10.39 11.40 10.50
CA CYS A 96 -9.23 11.74 11.31
C CYS A 96 -9.33 11.05 12.67
N HIS A 97 -8.23 10.47 13.17
CA HIS A 97 -8.24 9.75 14.42
C HIS A 97 -7.01 10.03 15.27
N GLN A 98 -7.06 9.67 16.55
CA GLN A 98 -5.91 9.85 17.45
C GLN A 98 -4.72 8.99 17.00
N ARG A 99 -3.50 9.56 17.02
CA ARG A 99 -2.28 8.86 16.60
C ARG A 99 -1.94 7.69 17.55
N ARG A 100 -2.10 6.45 17.08
CA ARG A 100 -1.89 5.21 17.88
C ARG A 100 -0.95 4.18 17.22
N GLY A 101 -0.28 4.57 16.14
CA GLY A 101 0.60 3.71 15.35
C GLY A 101 0.13 3.56 13.91
N LEU A 102 0.91 2.85 13.11
CA LEU A 102 0.59 2.58 11.71
C LEU A 102 -0.44 1.45 11.59
N PRO A 103 -1.30 1.47 10.55
CA PRO A 103 -2.11 0.32 10.21
C PRO A 103 -1.24 -0.89 9.90
N LYS A 104 -1.71 -2.08 10.28
CA LYS A 104 -1.06 -3.34 9.90
C LYS A 104 -1.52 -3.71 8.50
N VAL A 105 -0.57 -3.80 7.57
CA VAL A 105 -0.84 -4.08 6.15
C VAL A 105 0.04 -5.25 5.71
N THR A 106 -0.55 -6.23 5.03
CA THR A 106 0.17 -7.45 4.64
C THR A 106 -0.40 -7.99 3.33
N VAL A 107 0.44 -8.15 2.31
CA VAL A 107 0.06 -8.89 1.10
C VAL A 107 0.06 -10.38 1.43
N THR A 108 -1.01 -11.10 1.10
CA THR A 108 -1.17 -12.52 1.45
C THR A 108 -1.18 -13.45 0.25
N GLN A 109 -1.43 -12.90 -0.94
CA GLN A 109 -1.48 -13.63 -2.20
C GLN A 109 -1.19 -12.66 -3.35
N LEU A 110 -0.48 -13.13 -4.37
CA LEU A 110 -0.28 -12.48 -5.66
C LEU A 110 -0.60 -13.49 -6.77
N GLY A 111 -1.40 -13.08 -7.74
CA GLY A 111 -1.81 -13.90 -8.86
C GLY A 111 -1.87 -13.10 -10.16
N GLY A 112 -1.94 -13.78 -11.29
CA GLY A 112 -2.08 -13.15 -12.60
C GLY A 112 -1.22 -13.86 -13.63
N HIS A 113 -0.97 -13.19 -14.76
CA HIS A 113 -0.16 -13.76 -15.82
C HIS A 113 0.43 -12.68 -16.71
N PHE A 114 1.48 -13.03 -17.45
CA PHE A 114 2.07 -12.22 -18.50
C PHE A 114 2.28 -13.02 -19.78
N GLY A 115 2.11 -12.37 -20.93
CA GLY A 115 2.21 -13.01 -22.24
C GLY A 115 0.98 -13.84 -22.60
N GLU A 116 0.99 -14.39 -23.81
CA GLU A 116 -0.08 -15.20 -24.38
C GLU A 116 0.46 -16.53 -24.93
N GLY A 117 -0.43 -17.52 -25.08
CA GLY A 117 -0.10 -18.84 -25.65
C GLY A 117 1.01 -19.57 -24.90
N ASP A 118 1.88 -20.26 -25.64
CA ASP A 118 2.97 -21.09 -25.10
C ASP A 118 4.07 -20.28 -24.39
N GLY A 119 4.10 -18.96 -24.58
CA GLY A 119 5.01 -18.03 -23.90
C GLY A 119 4.49 -17.48 -22.58
N ARG A 120 3.24 -17.80 -22.21
CA ARG A 120 2.59 -17.25 -21.02
C ARG A 120 3.28 -17.69 -19.73
N ILE A 121 3.56 -16.74 -18.85
CA ILE A 121 4.07 -16.97 -17.51
C ILE A 121 2.95 -16.73 -16.51
N GLU A 122 2.52 -17.79 -15.83
CA GLU A 122 1.59 -17.72 -14.72
C GLU A 122 2.27 -17.19 -13.46
N ILE A 123 1.58 -16.30 -12.76
CA ILE A 123 1.96 -15.80 -11.45
C ILE A 123 0.96 -16.37 -10.44
N SER A 124 1.47 -17.13 -9.47
CA SER A 124 0.66 -17.65 -8.37
C SER A 124 1.54 -17.83 -7.15
N ALA A 125 1.62 -16.79 -6.34
CA ALA A 125 2.41 -16.74 -5.13
C ALA A 125 1.53 -16.55 -3.90
N ILE A 126 1.76 -17.38 -2.87
CA ILE A 126 1.07 -17.30 -1.59
C ILE A 126 2.07 -17.38 -0.45
N ASN A 127 1.66 -16.91 0.72
CA ASN A 127 2.45 -17.07 1.93
C ASN A 127 2.61 -18.57 2.24
N ARG A 128 3.84 -18.99 2.55
CA ARG A 128 4.10 -20.36 2.97
C ARG A 128 3.50 -20.62 4.35
N HIS A 129 2.80 -21.73 4.48
CA HIS A 129 2.30 -22.23 5.76
C HIS A 129 2.92 -23.60 6.06
N ILE A 130 3.46 -23.77 7.27
CA ILE A 130 4.01 -25.06 7.72
C ILE A 130 2.88 -26.09 7.73
N GLY A 131 3.14 -27.28 7.19
CA GLY A 131 2.16 -28.36 7.08
C GLY A 131 1.26 -28.31 5.85
N VAL A 132 1.47 -27.36 4.94
CA VAL A 132 0.78 -27.26 3.65
C VAL A 132 1.77 -27.57 2.51
N LEU A 133 1.24 -28.03 1.36
CA LEU A 133 2.03 -28.21 0.14
C LEU A 133 2.79 -26.93 -0.22
N VAL A 134 4.01 -27.09 -0.71
CA VAL A 134 4.85 -25.97 -1.16
C VAL A 134 4.18 -25.33 -2.37
N PRO A 135 3.90 -24.02 -2.34
CA PRO A 135 3.30 -23.36 -3.48
C PRO A 135 4.28 -23.28 -4.67
N PRO A 136 3.78 -23.18 -5.92
CA PRO A 136 4.64 -22.98 -7.10
C PRO A 136 5.54 -21.74 -7.00
N ASP A 137 5.07 -20.71 -6.30
CA ASP A 137 5.85 -19.54 -5.92
C ASP A 137 5.55 -19.14 -4.47
N GLU A 138 6.58 -18.70 -3.76
CA GLU A 138 6.51 -18.32 -2.34
C GLU A 138 6.51 -16.81 -2.20
N LEU A 139 5.51 -16.28 -1.49
CA LEU A 139 5.42 -14.86 -1.14
C LEU A 139 5.99 -14.65 0.27
N THR A 140 7.00 -13.79 0.38
CA THR A 140 7.56 -13.32 1.65
C THR A 140 7.03 -11.92 1.95
N PRO A 141 6.04 -11.76 2.85
CA PRO A 141 5.45 -10.46 3.13
C PRO A 141 6.18 -9.72 4.27
N GLY A 142 5.93 -8.41 4.36
CA GLY A 142 6.27 -7.61 5.54
C GLY A 142 7.75 -7.25 5.67
N ILE A 143 8.52 -7.33 4.58
CA ILE A 143 9.90 -6.85 4.55
C ILE A 143 9.86 -5.33 4.74
N LYS A 144 10.37 -4.83 5.87
CA LYS A 144 10.43 -3.40 6.14
C LYS A 144 11.47 -2.76 5.23
N LEU A 145 11.06 -1.73 4.49
CA LEU A 145 11.97 -0.90 3.71
C LEU A 145 12.34 0.36 4.50
N ASP A 146 13.36 1.07 4.02
CA ASP A 146 13.71 2.38 4.57
C ASP A 146 12.56 3.37 4.40
N GLN A 147 12.44 4.28 5.35
CA GLN A 147 11.48 5.36 5.26
C GLN A 147 11.86 6.26 4.08
N GLY A 148 10.85 6.70 3.33
CA GLY A 148 11.05 7.60 2.20
C GLY A 148 10.15 8.82 2.24
N SER A 149 10.33 9.67 1.25
CA SER A 149 9.47 10.83 0.99
C SER A 149 9.24 10.97 -0.51
N ASP A 150 8.01 11.28 -0.90
CA ASP A 150 7.68 11.67 -2.27
C ASP A 150 6.69 12.84 -2.26
N SER A 151 6.01 13.10 -3.39
CA SER A 151 5.06 14.21 -3.53
C SER A 151 3.86 14.13 -2.58
N PHE A 152 3.57 12.97 -1.99
CA PHE A 152 2.53 12.83 -0.96
C PHE A 152 3.06 13.02 0.47
N GLY A 153 4.37 13.20 0.64
CA GLY A 153 5.01 13.42 1.93
C GLY A 153 5.83 12.22 2.40
N LEU A 154 6.06 12.15 3.71
CA LEU A 154 6.79 11.05 4.35
C LEU A 154 5.95 9.76 4.31
N PHE A 155 6.60 8.63 4.03
CA PHE A 155 5.95 7.33 4.03
C PHE A 155 6.78 6.23 4.68
N TYR A 156 6.08 5.26 5.26
CA TYR A 156 6.66 3.98 5.69
C TYR A 156 6.38 2.93 4.63
N ALA A 157 7.38 2.16 4.23
CA ALA A 157 7.24 1.18 3.16
C ALA A 157 7.46 -0.26 3.64
N PHE A 158 6.63 -1.16 3.13
CA PHE A 158 6.70 -2.59 3.36
C PHE A 158 6.62 -3.33 2.03
N ARG A 159 7.50 -4.29 1.83
CA ARG A 159 7.56 -5.12 0.63
C ARG A 159 7.00 -6.51 0.90
N ALA A 160 6.23 -7.01 -0.05
CA ALA A 160 6.04 -8.44 -0.22
C ALA A 160 6.77 -8.86 -1.50
N GLN A 161 7.63 -9.86 -1.39
CA GLN A 161 8.50 -10.31 -2.48
C GLN A 161 8.21 -11.75 -2.82
N THR A 162 8.05 -12.05 -4.11
CA THR A 162 7.96 -13.43 -4.59
C THR A 162 9.33 -14.02 -4.84
N ARG A 163 9.46 -15.33 -4.64
CA ARG A 163 10.75 -16.02 -4.72
C ARG A 163 11.13 -16.38 -6.15
N ASN A 164 10.20 -16.95 -6.90
CA ASN A 164 10.45 -17.51 -8.23
C ASN A 164 10.11 -16.52 -9.34
N SER A 165 8.98 -15.80 -9.24
CA SER A 165 8.62 -14.75 -10.22
C SER A 165 9.39 -13.44 -10.01
N ARG A 166 10.06 -13.28 -8.86
CA ARG A 166 10.93 -12.13 -8.54
C ARG A 166 10.21 -10.78 -8.65
N LEU A 167 8.96 -10.76 -8.21
CA LEU A 167 8.10 -9.58 -8.17
C LEU A 167 8.10 -8.99 -6.77
N ASN A 168 8.07 -7.67 -6.70
CA ASN A 168 7.95 -6.91 -5.48
C ASN A 168 6.63 -6.15 -5.48
N VAL A 169 5.84 -6.31 -4.42
CA VAL A 169 4.67 -5.51 -4.12
C VAL A 169 5.02 -4.60 -2.94
N ASP A 170 5.24 -3.32 -3.23
CA ASP A 170 5.63 -2.32 -2.26
C ASP A 170 4.40 -1.53 -1.80
N LEU A 171 4.11 -1.60 -0.51
CA LEU A 171 3.04 -0.87 0.15
C LEU A 171 3.62 0.34 0.86
N LYS A 172 3.20 1.54 0.49
CA LYS A 172 3.58 2.81 1.12
C LYS A 172 2.44 3.30 2.00
N ILE A 173 2.73 3.59 3.26
CA ILE A 173 1.78 4.11 4.24
C ILE A 173 2.14 5.56 4.56
N TYR A 174 1.23 6.47 4.22
CA TYR A 174 1.36 7.91 4.46
C TYR A 174 0.52 8.30 5.68
N PRO A 175 1.14 8.76 6.79
CA PRO A 175 0.42 9.46 7.84
C PRO A 175 0.16 10.90 7.39
N ILE A 176 -1.11 11.28 7.28
CA ILE A 176 -1.54 12.63 6.89
C ILE A 176 -2.10 13.31 8.14
N ASP A 177 -1.47 14.40 8.57
CA ASP A 177 -1.95 15.19 9.69
C ASP A 177 -3.30 15.83 9.36
N CYS A 178 -4.21 15.83 10.34
CA CYS A 178 -5.55 16.39 10.23
C CYS A 178 -6.04 16.88 11.59
N PHE A 179 -7.16 17.60 11.60
CA PHE A 179 -7.81 18.04 12.84
C PHE A 179 -8.93 17.06 13.21
N LEU A 180 -9.00 16.71 14.50
CA LEU A 180 -10.07 15.89 15.07
C LEU A 180 -11.39 16.66 15.22
#